data_AF-A0A316HDC6-F1
#
_entry.id   AF-A0A316HDC6-F1
#
_cell.length_a   1.000
_cell.length_b   1.000
_cell.length_c   1.000
_cell.angle_alpha   90.00
_cell.angle_beta   90.00
_cell.angle_gamma   90.00
#
_symmetry.space_group_name_H-M   'P 1'
#
loop_
_entity.id
_entity.type
_entity.pdbx_description
1 polymer ?
#
loop_
_entity_poly.entity_id
_entity_poly.type
_entity_poly.pdbx_seq_one_letter_code
_entity_poly.pdbx_strand_id
1 'polypeptide(L)'
;MVQNKKYCCNSFLVEVSLPNTTAPNIRIVGFKPRPGWEQDKLYLNFFFTMGYKEFSLDLPNIRFDFCPFCGTTLREFYKLKDYCNEFEGETFTIPFV
;
A
#
# COMPACT_ATOMS: atom_id res chain seq x y z
N MET A 1 18.78 -16.15 -14.41
CA MET A 1 17.62 -16.19 -13.49
C MET A 1 17.16 -14.75 -13.29
N VAL A 2 16.06 -14.34 -13.93
CA VAL A 2 15.53 -12.97 -13.79
C VAL A 2 14.83 -12.88 -12.45
N GLN A 3 15.45 -12.24 -11.46
CA GLN A 3 14.76 -11.90 -10.21
C GLN A 3 13.73 -10.82 -10.51
N ASN A 4 12.53 -11.23 -10.92
CA ASN A 4 11.37 -10.36 -11.05
C ASN A 4 10.83 -10.07 -9.64
N LYS A 5 11.62 -9.37 -8.82
CA LYS A 5 11.20 -9.00 -7.47
C LYS A 5 10.22 -7.83 -7.57
N LYS A 6 8.93 -8.19 -7.66
CA LYS A 6 7.79 -7.29 -7.57
C LYS A 6 7.87 -6.31 -6.39
N TYR A 7 8.64 -6.65 -5.34
CA TYR A 7 8.85 -5.84 -4.15
C TYR A 7 10.34 -5.53 -3.94
N CYS A 8 10.64 -4.40 -3.29
CA CYS A 8 12.01 -3.92 -3.06
C CYS A 8 12.90 -4.92 -2.29
N CYS A 9 12.33 -5.72 -1.40
CA CYS A 9 13.05 -6.79 -0.71
C CYS A 9 12.11 -7.92 -0.27
N ASN A 10 12.70 -9.06 0.14
CA ASN A 10 11.92 -10.23 0.56
C ASN A 10 11.16 -9.99 1.86
N SER A 11 11.75 -9.28 2.84
CA SER A 11 11.06 -8.98 4.10
C SER A 11 9.81 -8.13 3.87
N PHE A 12 9.90 -7.15 2.97
CA PHE A 12 8.75 -6.33 2.59
C PHE A 12 7.65 -7.15 1.89
N LEU A 13 8.04 -8.05 0.99
CA LEU A 13 7.11 -8.99 0.35
C LEU A 13 6.36 -9.82 1.40
N VAL A 14 7.07 -10.36 2.39
CA VAL A 14 6.46 -11.20 3.44
C VAL A 14 5.39 -10.39 4.18
N GLU A 15 5.72 -9.19 4.66
CA GLU A 15 4.79 -8.35 5.43
C GLU A 15 3.56 -7.90 4.62
N VAL A 16 3.73 -7.56 3.34
CA VAL A 16 2.61 -7.18 2.46
C VAL A 16 1.72 -8.37 2.12
N SER A 17 2.29 -9.59 2.13
CA SER A 17 1.56 -10.82 1.83
C SER A 17 0.83 -11.41 3.04
N LEU A 18 1.02 -10.85 4.23
CA LEU A 18 0.30 -11.28 5.42
C LEU A 18 -1.20 -11.00 5.28
N PRO A 19 -2.08 -11.89 5.80
CA PRO A 19 -3.50 -11.59 5.88
C PRO A 19 -3.77 -10.28 6.63
N ASN A 20 -4.82 -9.56 6.23
CA ASN A 20 -5.21 -8.30 6.87
C ASN A 20 -5.47 -8.47 8.39
N THR A 21 -5.84 -9.67 8.85
CA THR A 21 -6.07 -9.98 10.27
C THR A 21 -4.79 -10.14 11.10
N THR A 22 -3.62 -10.23 10.48
CA THR A 22 -2.32 -10.34 11.16
C THR A 22 -1.78 -8.97 11.55
N ALA A 23 -1.13 -8.86 12.71
CA ALA A 23 -0.56 -7.61 13.21
C ALA A 23 0.91 -7.78 13.64
N PRO A 24 1.80 -6.82 13.34
CA PRO A 24 1.61 -5.77 12.33
C PRO A 24 1.61 -6.35 10.91
N ASN A 25 1.10 -5.60 9.94
CA ASN A 25 1.27 -5.90 8.51
C ASN A 25 1.45 -4.60 7.71
N ILE A 26 1.89 -4.73 6.45
CA ILE A 26 2.06 -3.59 5.54
C ILE A 26 0.91 -3.52 4.53
N ARG A 27 0.31 -2.34 4.41
CA ARG A 27 -0.67 -2.02 3.37
C ARG A 27 -0.07 -1.09 2.34
N ILE A 28 -0.30 -1.41 1.07
CA ILE A 28 -0.05 -0.54 -0.07
C ILE A 28 -1.41 -0.15 -0.63
N VAL A 29 -1.84 1.05 -0.27
CA VAL A 29 -3.18 1.57 -0.56
C VAL A 29 -3.10 2.55 -1.71
N GLY A 30 -3.80 2.25 -2.81
CA GLY A 30 -3.95 3.14 -3.96
C GLY A 30 -5.28 3.89 -3.94
N PHE A 31 -5.24 5.16 -4.30
CA PHE A 31 -6.40 6.05 -4.36
C PHE A 31 -6.66 6.51 -5.78
N LYS A 32 -7.95 6.72 -6.11
CA LYS A 32 -8.34 7.37 -7.36
C LYS A 32 -8.02 8.86 -7.28
N PRO A 33 -7.59 9.48 -8.38
CA PRO A 33 -7.41 10.92 -8.44
C PRO A 33 -8.70 11.65 -8.06
N ARG A 34 -8.55 12.77 -7.36
CA ARG A 34 -9.64 13.66 -6.96
C ARG A 34 -9.66 14.94 -7.83
N PRO A 35 -10.71 15.77 -7.77
CA PRO A 35 -10.67 17.09 -8.41
C PRO A 35 -9.44 17.89 -7.93
N GLY A 36 -8.67 18.43 -8.88
CA GLY A 36 -7.41 19.14 -8.61
C GLY A 36 -6.16 18.26 -8.54
N TRP A 37 -6.29 16.93 -8.66
CA TRP A 37 -5.17 15.99 -8.76
C TRP A 37 -4.86 15.67 -10.23
N GLU A 38 -3.61 15.32 -10.54
CA GLU A 38 -3.22 14.78 -11.85
C GLU A 38 -3.98 13.46 -12.11
N GLN A 39 -4.81 13.42 -13.16
CA GLN A 39 -5.75 12.32 -13.39
C GLN A 39 -5.07 11.02 -13.86
N ASP A 40 -3.94 11.12 -14.53
CA ASP A 40 -3.17 9.96 -15.00
C ASP A 40 -2.18 9.43 -13.94
N LYS A 41 -2.15 10.05 -12.76
CA LYS A 41 -1.22 9.72 -11.68
C LYS A 41 -1.85 8.75 -10.68
N LEU A 42 -1.07 7.73 -10.33
CA LEU A 42 -1.40 6.79 -9.28
C LEU A 42 -0.96 7.36 -7.92
N TYR A 43 -1.90 7.42 -6.97
CA TYR A 43 -1.62 7.92 -5.63
C TYR A 43 -1.52 6.76 -4.66
N LEU A 44 -0.28 6.40 -4.29
CA LEU A 44 0.02 5.32 -3.37
C LEU A 44 0.38 5.84 -1.98
N ASN A 45 -0.11 5.13 -0.96
CA ASN A 45 0.31 5.26 0.42
C ASN A 45 0.70 3.91 1.01
N PHE A 46 1.70 3.94 1.88
CA PHE A 46 2.25 2.77 2.54
C PHE A 46 2.02 2.93 4.04
N PHE A 47 1.42 1.92 4.66
CA PHE A 47 1.06 1.95 6.07
C PHE A 47 1.52 0.67 6.76
N PHE A 48 2.04 0.82 7.97
CA PHE A 48 2.00 -0.26 8.95
C PHE A 48 0.68 -0.18 9.68
N THR A 49 -0.03 -1.30 9.76
CA THR A 49 -1.30 -1.37 10.46
C THR A 49 -1.35 -2.50 11.45
N MET A 50 -2.18 -2.31 12.47
CA MET A 50 -2.68 -3.41 13.27
C MET A 50 -3.67 -4.22 12.45
N GLY A 51 -3.75 -5.52 12.72
CA GLY A 51 -4.63 -6.44 12.00
C GLY A 51 -6.10 -6.04 12.11
N TYR A 52 -6.84 -6.17 11.01
CA TYR A 52 -8.23 -5.76 10.85
C TYR A 52 -9.03 -6.77 10.03
N LYS A 53 -10.35 -6.80 10.25
CA LYS A 53 -11.28 -7.64 9.48
C LYS A 53 -11.85 -6.92 8.27
N GLU A 54 -12.19 -5.64 8.44
CA GLU A 54 -12.81 -4.80 7.41
C GLU A 54 -11.93 -3.59 7.15
N PHE A 55 -11.83 -3.18 5.88
CA PHE A 55 -11.05 -2.01 5.48
C PHE A 55 -11.51 -0.77 6.26
N SER A 56 -10.55 -0.02 6.82
CA SER A 56 -10.81 1.30 7.39
C SER A 56 -9.61 2.22 7.19
N LEU A 57 -9.88 3.50 6.93
CA LEU A 57 -8.89 4.56 6.87
C LEU A 57 -8.48 5.06 8.26
N ASP A 58 -9.36 4.92 9.26
CA ASP A 58 -9.15 5.35 10.64
C ASP A 58 -8.50 4.27 11.53
N LEU A 59 -7.91 3.24 10.92
CA LEU A 59 -7.16 2.24 11.68
C LEU A 59 -5.90 2.87 12.30
N PRO A 60 -5.52 2.49 13.53
CA PRO A 60 -4.21 2.82 14.06
C PRO A 60 -3.12 2.39 13.08
N ASN A 61 -2.43 3.38 12.51
CA ASN A 61 -1.49 3.16 11.44
C ASN A 61 -0.29 4.11 11.52
N ILE A 62 0.82 3.68 10.94
CA ILE A 62 1.99 4.52 10.72
C ILE A 62 2.22 4.58 9.22
N ARG A 63 2.05 5.77 8.64
CA ARG A 63 2.45 6.03 7.25
C ARG A 63 3.96 6.13 7.15
N PHE A 64 4.53 5.56 6.10
CA PHE A 64 5.97 5.63 5.86
C PHE A 64 6.29 5.76 4.36
N ASP A 65 7.45 6.35 4.05
CA ASP A 65 7.87 6.57 2.66
C ASP A 65 9.15 5.78 2.29
N PHE A 66 9.83 5.16 3.26
CA PHE A 66 11.02 4.33 3.06
C PHE A 66 10.80 2.90 3.56
N CYS A 67 11.30 1.91 2.82
CA CYS A 67 11.24 0.52 3.25
C CYS A 67 12.02 0.34 4.57
N PRO A 68 11.38 -0.14 5.64
CA PRO A 68 12.04 -0.31 6.95
C PRO A 68 13.11 -1.41 6.94
N PHE A 69 13.15 -2.26 5.90
CA PHE A 69 14.04 -3.41 5.82
C PHE A 69 15.28 -3.17 4.97
N CYS A 70 15.15 -2.40 3.89
CA CYS A 70 16.24 -2.19 2.93
C CYS A 70 16.49 -0.73 2.56
N GLY A 71 15.75 0.22 3.16
CA GLY A 71 15.95 1.66 2.96
C GLY A 71 15.46 2.23 1.63
N THR A 72 14.89 1.40 0.75
CA THR A 72 14.37 1.86 -0.55
C THR A 72 13.28 2.92 -0.40
N THR A 73 13.38 4.03 -1.14
CA THR A 73 12.32 5.02 -1.26
C THR A 73 11.12 4.43 -2.00
N LEU A 74 9.99 4.26 -1.30
CA LEU A 74 8.86 3.48 -1.80
C LEU A 74 8.14 4.19 -2.95
N ARG A 75 8.00 5.51 -2.87
CA ARG A 75 7.35 6.31 -3.93
C ARG A 75 8.13 6.30 -5.25
N GLU A 76 9.43 6.09 -5.19
CA GLU A 76 10.28 6.01 -6.38
C GLU A 76 10.24 4.61 -7.00
N PHE A 77 10.12 3.58 -6.16
CA PHE A 77 10.11 2.18 -6.59
C PHE A 77 8.73 1.71 -7.06
N TYR A 78 7.67 2.03 -6.32
CA TYR A 78 6.32 1.56 -6.57
C TYR A 78 5.50 2.61 -7.33
N LYS A 79 5.19 2.31 -8.60
CA LYS A 79 4.49 3.23 -9.52
C LYS A 79 3.26 2.63 -10.19
N LEU A 80 3.02 1.34 -10.00
CA LEU A 80 1.95 0.60 -10.67
C LEU A 80 0.90 0.15 -9.67
N LYS A 81 -0.34 0.09 -10.13
CA LYS A 81 -1.47 -0.36 -9.33
C LYS A 81 -1.31 -1.80 -8.86
N ASP A 82 -0.65 -2.65 -9.66
CA ASP A 82 -0.45 -4.09 -9.36
C ASP A 82 0.35 -4.35 -8.08
N TYR A 83 1.02 -3.35 -7.53
CA TYR A 83 1.68 -3.45 -6.23
C TYR A 83 0.72 -3.31 -5.05
N CYS A 84 -0.45 -2.70 -5.26
CA CYS A 84 -1.44 -2.47 -4.21
C CYS A 84 -2.08 -3.78 -3.78
N ASN A 85 -2.18 -4.00 -2.48
CA ASN A 85 -3.12 -4.98 -1.93
C ASN A 85 -4.52 -4.37 -1.73
N GLU A 86 -4.61 -3.04 -1.70
CA GLU A 86 -5.87 -2.33 -1.57
C GLU A 86 -5.96 -1.16 -2.55
N PHE A 87 -7.05 -1.08 -3.31
CA PHE A 87 -7.27 -0.04 -4.29
C PHE A 87 -8.69 0.50 -4.23
N GLU A 88 -8.80 1.83 -4.22
CA GLU A 88 -10.07 2.51 -4.18
C GLU A 88 -10.90 2.24 -5.45
N GLY A 89 -12.17 1.89 -5.24
CA GLY A 89 -13.11 1.50 -6.29
C GLY A 89 -12.99 0.05 -6.73
N GLU A 90 -12.08 -0.73 -6.14
CA GLU A 90 -11.96 -2.18 -6.38
C GLU A 90 -12.03 -2.98 -5.11
N THR A 91 -11.18 -2.68 -4.11
CA THR A 91 -11.16 -3.39 -2.84
C THR A 91 -11.89 -2.64 -1.73
N PHE A 92 -12.00 -1.32 -1.85
CA PHE A 92 -12.77 -0.49 -0.93
C PHE A 92 -13.36 0.70 -1.67
N THR A 93 -14.40 1.30 -1.10
CA THR A 93 -14.95 2.58 -1.56
C THR A 93 -14.88 3.58 -0.43
N ILE A 94 -14.60 4.83 -0.77
CA ILE A 94 -14.73 5.94 0.19
C ILE A 94 -16.11 6.54 -0.06
N PRO A 95 -17.01 6.57 0.93
CA PRO A 95 -18.26 7.29 0.79
C PRO A 95 -17.93 8.76 0.51
N PHE A 96 -18.43 9.29 -0.60
CA PHE A 96 -18.26 10.71 -0.94
C PHE A 96 -18.81 11.54 0.23
N VAL A 97 -17.95 12.37 0.81
CA VAL A 97 -18.35 13.45 1.72
C VAL A 97 -18.62 14.69 0.89
#